data_AF-A0A847I8C7-F1
#
_entry.id   AF-A0A847I8C7-F1
#
_cell.length_a   1.000
_cell.length_b   1.000
_cell.length_c   1.000
_cell.angle_alpha   90.00
_cell.angle_beta   90.00
_cell.angle_gamma   90.00
#
_symmetry.space_group_name_H-M   'P 1'
#
loop_
_entity.id
_entity.type
_entity.pdbx_description
1 polymer ?
#
loop_
_entity_poly.entity_id
_entity_poly.type
_entity_poly.pdbx_seq_one_letter_code
_entity_poly.pdbx_strand_id
1 'polypeptide(L)'
;MQADEDREYEQEELDWEAREALDDPEGPQECDLLAQGDPDEPDTVECPNCGEDILEDADQCPHCHQWVIQGGQTDAQSHGFVFILIAALILVVLAYWLQ
;
A
#
# COMPACT_ATOMS: atom_id res chain seq x y z
N MET A 1 -16.37 -2.34 -60.86
CA MET A 1 -17.46 -1.49 -60.35
C MET A 1 -18.14 -2.15 -59.17
N GLN A 2 -18.89 -3.26 -59.31
CA GLN A 2 -19.43 -3.96 -58.12
C GLN A 2 -18.35 -4.53 -57.18
N ALA A 3 -17.30 -5.15 -57.73
CA ALA A 3 -16.19 -5.69 -56.93
C ALA A 3 -15.32 -4.62 -56.22
N ASP A 4 -15.51 -3.34 -56.54
CA ASP A 4 -14.80 -2.24 -55.90
C ASP A 4 -15.61 -1.71 -54.69
N GLU A 5 -16.94 -1.67 -54.83
CA GLU A 5 -17.91 -1.33 -53.76
C GLU A 5 -17.90 -2.37 -52.64
N ASP A 6 -17.83 -3.68 -52.97
CA ASP A 6 -17.82 -4.74 -51.97
C ASP A 6 -16.57 -4.67 -51.06
N ARG A 7 -15.41 -4.27 -51.62
CA ARG A 7 -14.15 -4.13 -50.88
C ARG A 7 -14.15 -2.92 -49.95
N GLU A 8 -14.81 -1.84 -50.37
CA GLU A 8 -14.95 -0.62 -49.56
C GLU A 8 -15.81 -0.91 -48.32
N TYR A 9 -16.89 -1.68 -48.49
CA TYR A 9 -17.76 -2.12 -47.40
C TYR A 9 -17.03 -2.99 -46.36
N GLU A 10 -16.25 -3.99 -46.82
CA GLU A 10 -15.44 -4.84 -45.92
C GLU A 10 -14.38 -4.02 -45.15
N GLN A 11 -13.84 -2.97 -45.77
CA GLN A 11 -12.82 -2.13 -45.16
C GLN A 11 -13.40 -1.16 -44.13
N GLU A 12 -14.59 -0.60 -44.39
CA GLU A 12 -15.36 0.16 -43.39
C GLU A 12 -15.78 -0.74 -42.23
N GLU A 13 -16.10 -2.01 -42.52
CA GLU A 13 -16.51 -2.95 -41.48
C GLU A 13 -15.35 -3.24 -40.51
N LEU A 14 -14.15 -3.46 -41.04
CA LEU A 14 -12.94 -3.64 -40.22
C LEU A 14 -12.57 -2.40 -39.38
N ASP A 15 -12.85 -1.17 -39.86
CA ASP A 15 -12.65 0.07 -39.09
C ASP A 15 -13.66 0.21 -37.94
N TRP A 16 -14.89 -0.28 -38.13
CA TRP A 16 -15.93 -0.26 -37.11
C TRP A 16 -15.58 -1.21 -35.94
N GLU A 17 -15.16 -2.45 -36.25
CA GLU A 17 -14.78 -3.44 -35.23
C GLU A 17 -13.51 -3.01 -34.46
N ALA A 18 -12.56 -2.40 -35.16
CA ALA A 18 -11.34 -1.87 -34.54
C ALA A 18 -11.63 -0.71 -33.58
N ARG A 19 -12.64 0.12 -33.87
CA ARG A 19 -13.09 1.19 -32.98
C ARG A 19 -13.78 0.66 -31.72
N GLU A 20 -14.60 -0.37 -31.84
CA GLU A 20 -15.24 -1.01 -30.68
C GLU A 20 -14.21 -1.63 -29.73
N ALA A 21 -13.16 -2.26 -30.25
CA ALA A 21 -12.11 -2.85 -29.43
C ALA A 21 -11.27 -1.82 -28.65
N LEU A 22 -11.27 -0.55 -29.07
CA LEU A 22 -10.56 0.54 -28.39
C LEU A 22 -11.39 1.22 -27.30
N ASP A 23 -12.71 1.01 -27.31
CA ASP A 23 -13.65 1.60 -26.35
C ASP A 23 -14.22 0.50 -25.43
N ASP A 24 -13.32 -0.33 -24.86
CA ASP A 24 -13.68 -1.32 -23.83
C ASP A 24 -13.83 -0.62 -22.48
N PRO A 25 -15.08 -0.36 -22.01
CA PRO A 25 -15.31 0.33 -20.75
C PRO A 25 -14.95 -0.52 -19.52
N GLU A 26 -14.67 -1.82 -19.71
CA GLU A 26 -14.32 -2.78 -18.66
C GLU A 26 -12.80 -3.00 -18.55
N GLY A 27 -12.00 -2.32 -19.39
CA GLY A 27 -10.55 -2.34 -19.31
C GLY A 27 -10.01 -1.81 -17.97
N PRO A 28 -8.82 -2.27 -17.53
CA PRO A 28 -8.22 -1.84 -16.26
C PRO A 28 -7.98 -0.33 -16.27
N GLN A 29 -8.40 0.35 -15.21
CA GLN A 29 -8.25 1.80 -15.11
C GLN A 29 -6.79 2.16 -14.77
N GLU A 30 -6.40 3.41 -15.07
CA GLU A 30 -5.08 3.93 -14.72
C GLU A 30 -4.77 3.83 -13.21
N CYS A 31 -5.78 3.96 -12.35
CA CYS A 31 -5.64 3.79 -10.91
C CYS A 31 -5.35 2.33 -10.51
N ASP A 32 -5.83 1.34 -11.25
CA ASP A 32 -5.59 -0.09 -10.99
C ASP A 32 -4.16 -0.50 -11.39
N LEU A 33 -3.59 0.16 -12.40
CA LEU A 33 -2.21 -0.03 -12.82
C LEU A 33 -1.20 0.59 -11.83
N LEU A 34 -1.57 1.69 -11.18
CA LEU A 34 -0.75 2.36 -10.17
C LEU A 34 -0.75 1.67 -8.80
N ALA A 35 -1.79 0.87 -8.50
CA ALA A 35 -1.93 0.16 -7.23
C ALA A 35 -1.14 -1.17 -7.18
N GLN A 36 -0.65 -1.67 -8.32
CA GLN A 36 0.18 -2.86 -8.37
C GLN A 36 1.61 -2.48 -7.97
N GLY A 37 1.87 -2.52 -6.66
CA GLY A 37 3.24 -2.54 -6.12
C GLY A 37 4.04 -3.67 -6.74
N ASP A 38 5.37 -3.51 -6.77
CA ASP A 38 6.28 -4.48 -7.35
C ASP A 38 6.10 -5.85 -6.65
N PRO A 39 5.68 -6.91 -7.36
CA PRO A 39 5.48 -8.23 -6.74
C PRO A 39 6.78 -8.86 -6.22
N ASP A 40 7.94 -8.29 -6.55
CA ASP A 40 9.24 -8.74 -6.10
C ASP A 40 9.69 -8.07 -4.77
N GLU A 41 8.93 -7.12 -4.21
CA GLU A 41 9.21 -6.57 -2.87
C GLU A 41 8.67 -7.49 -1.76
N PRO A 42 9.49 -7.87 -0.76
CA PRO A 42 8.99 -8.64 0.37
C PRO A 42 8.03 -7.79 1.19
N ASP A 43 6.85 -8.33 1.50
CA ASP A 43 5.88 -7.68 2.38
C ASP A 43 6.52 -7.48 3.77
N THR A 44 6.87 -6.22 4.05
CA THR A 44 7.39 -5.79 5.35
C THR A 44 6.32 -5.00 6.09
N VAL A 45 6.20 -5.26 7.38
CA VAL A 45 5.29 -4.58 8.30
C VAL A 45 6.08 -3.87 9.39
N GLU A 46 5.57 -2.76 9.90
CA GLU A 46 6.19 -2.06 11.03
C GLU A 46 5.97 -2.84 12.34
N CYS A 47 7.05 -3.05 13.10
CA CYS A 47 6.95 -3.68 14.41
C CYS A 47 6.11 -2.82 15.38
N PRO A 48 5.07 -3.36 16.04
CA PRO A 48 4.19 -2.59 16.92
C PRO A 48 4.86 -2.10 18.21
N ASN A 49 6.07 -2.58 18.52
CA ASN A 49 6.79 -2.20 19.75
C ASN A 49 7.88 -1.16 19.50
N CYS A 50 8.63 -1.28 18.40
CA CYS A 50 9.76 -0.38 18.11
C CYS A 50 9.56 0.49 16.87
N GLY A 51 8.58 0.18 16.00
CA GLY A 51 8.33 0.92 14.76
C GLY A 51 9.41 0.72 13.70
N GLU A 52 10.12 -0.41 13.72
CA GLU A 52 11.08 -0.76 12.67
C GLU A 52 10.45 -1.78 11.71
N ASP A 53 10.82 -1.70 10.44
CA ASP A 53 10.37 -2.62 9.41
C ASP A 53 10.86 -4.05 9.67
N ILE A 54 9.91 -4.98 9.70
CA ILE A 54 10.16 -6.41 9.86
C ILE A 54 9.41 -7.18 8.76
N LEU A 55 9.83 -8.40 8.48
CA LEU A 55 9.07 -9.29 7.57
C LEU A 55 7.68 -9.53 8.14
N GLU A 56 6.66 -9.56 7.28
CA GLU A 56 5.29 -9.91 7.70
C GLU A 56 5.27 -11.26 8.43
N ASP A 57 6.01 -12.26 7.95
CA ASP A 57 6.06 -13.59 8.57
C ASP A 57 6.98 -13.70 9.81
N ALA A 58 7.52 -12.58 10.33
CA ALA A 58 8.43 -12.63 11.47
C ALA A 58 7.70 -12.84 12.80
N ASP A 59 7.88 -14.00 13.44
CA ASP A 59 7.38 -14.27 14.80
C ASP A 59 7.98 -13.34 15.87
N GLN A 60 9.24 -12.93 15.66
CA GLN A 60 10.01 -12.11 16.60
C GLN A 60 10.76 -10.99 15.86
N CYS A 61 10.63 -9.77 16.37
CA CYS A 61 11.34 -8.62 15.82
C CYS A 61 12.86 -8.70 16.10
N PRO A 62 13.75 -8.59 15.09
CA PRO A 62 15.20 -8.65 15.28
C PRO A 62 15.80 -7.40 15.94
N HIS A 63 15.04 -6.29 16.00
CA HIS A 63 15.51 -5.03 16.57
C HIS A 63 15.24 -4.93 18.07
N CYS A 64 14.00 -5.22 18.48
CA CYS A 64 13.57 -5.12 19.88
C CYS A 64 13.42 -6.47 20.59
N HIS A 65 13.56 -7.59 19.86
CA HIS A 65 13.45 -8.96 20.38
C HIS A 65 12.09 -9.29 21.02
N GLN A 66 11.05 -8.52 20.70
CA GLN A 66 9.68 -8.76 21.15
C GLN A 66 8.90 -9.61 20.14
N TRP A 67 7.92 -10.35 20.64
CA TRP A 67 7.05 -11.20 19.83
C TRP A 67 6.01 -10.37 19.09
N VAL A 68 5.81 -10.67 17.81
CA VAL A 68 4.87 -9.98 16.93
C VAL A 68 3.54 -10.71 17.00
N ILE A 69 2.55 -10.11 17.67
CA ILE A 69 1.23 -10.74 17.83
C ILE A 69 0.35 -10.30 16.64
N GLN A 70 0.32 -11.13 15.59
CA GLN A 70 -0.63 -11.04 14.47
C GLN A 70 -2.05 -11.32 14.96
N GLY A 71 -2.71 -10.31 15.52
CA GLY A 71 -4.07 -10.49 16.05
C GLY A 71 -4.81 -9.23 16.44
N GLY A 72 -4.18 -8.06 16.38
CA GLY A 72 -4.83 -6.78 16.63
C GLY A 72 -4.35 -5.75 15.63
N GLN A 73 -5.20 -5.41 14.66
CA GLN A 73 -5.16 -4.08 14.06
C GLN A 73 -5.44 -3.09 15.20
N THR A 74 -4.39 -2.65 15.89
CA THR A 74 -4.45 -1.39 16.63
C THR A 74 -3.58 -0.44 15.86
N ASP A 75 -4.27 0.45 15.13
CA ASP A 75 -3.75 1.57 14.38
C ASP A 75 -2.42 2.08 14.95
N ALA A 76 -1.43 2.22 14.07
CA ALA A 76 -0.15 2.90 14.26
C ALA A 76 -0.18 3.94 15.40
N GLN A 77 0.01 3.47 16.64
CA GLN A 77 -0.15 4.31 17.81
C GLN A 77 1.19 4.99 18.07
N SER A 78 1.40 6.08 17.32
CA SER A 78 2.40 7.13 17.51
C SER A 78 3.15 7.06 18.86
N HIS A 79 4.28 6.36 18.86
CA HIS A 79 5.22 6.28 19.99
C HIS A 79 5.69 7.67 20.48
N GLY A 80 5.48 8.73 19.68
CA GLY A 80 5.73 10.12 20.07
C GLY A 80 4.97 10.56 21.33
N PHE A 81 3.73 10.11 21.54
CA PHE A 81 2.96 10.50 22.72
C PHE A 81 3.48 9.84 24.01
N VAL A 82 3.93 8.58 23.91
CA VAL A 82 4.51 7.85 25.05
C VAL A 82 5.80 8.51 25.52
N PHE A 83 6.66 8.93 24.59
CA PHE A 83 7.91 9.63 24.93
C PHE A 83 7.65 10.97 25.62
N ILE A 84 6.65 11.73 25.17
CA ILE A 84 6.24 13.00 25.80
C ILE A 84 5.73 12.77 27.23
N LEU A 85 4.90 11.73 27.44
CA LEU A 85 4.40 11.39 28.78
C LEU A 85 5.54 10.98 29.73
N ILE A 86 6.47 10.15 29.27
CA ILE A 86 7.61 9.71 30.08
C ILE A 86 8.51 10.91 30.43
N ALA A 87 8.83 11.76 29.46
CA ALA A 87 9.65 12.95 29.68
C ALA A 87 9.00 13.93 30.68
N ALA A 88 7.68 14.15 30.57
CA ALA A 88 6.92 14.98 31.50
C ALA A 88 6.95 14.41 32.94
N LEU A 89 6.76 13.10 33.09
CA LEU A 89 6.83 12.43 34.39
C LEU A 89 8.21 12.59 35.05
N ILE A 90 9.29 12.40 34.28
CA ILE A 90 10.67 12.56 34.78
C ILE A 90 10.91 14.00 35.24
N LEU A 91 10.47 15.01 34.48
CA LEU A 91 10.62 16.42 34.87
C LEU A 91 9.89 16.76 36.17
N VAL A 92 8.67 16.26 36.36
CA VAL A 92 7.88 16.46 37.59
C VAL A 92 8.59 15.86 38.79
N VAL A 93 9.10 14.63 38.64
CA VAL A 93 9.84 13.95 39.71
C VAL A 93 11.10 14.73 40.06
N LEU A 94 11.91 15.14 39.07
CA LEU A 94 13.11 15.94 39.30
C LEU A 94 12.82 17.27 40.01
N ALA A 95 11.74 17.96 39.62
CA ALA A 95 11.31 19.19 40.28
C ALA A 95 10.94 18.94 41.76
N TYR A 96 10.29 17.82 42.05
CA TYR A 96 9.95 17.41 43.41
C TYR A 96 11.18 17.08 44.28
N TRP A 97 12.23 16.53 43.68
CA TRP A 97 13.50 16.28 44.39
C TRP A 97 14.36 17.55 44.56
N LEU A 98 14.05 18.63 43.83
CA LEU A 98 14.79 19.89 43.87
C LEU A 98 14.20 20.92 44.87
N GLN A 99 13.01 20.66 45.44
CA GLN A 99 12.37 21.46 46.49
C GLN A 99 12.62 20.87 47.88
#